data_AF-A0A1V9YKI5-F1
#
_entry.id   AF-A0A1V9YKI5-F1
#
_cell.length_a   1.000
_cell.length_b   1.000
_cell.length_c   1.000
_cell.angle_alpha   90.00
_cell.angle_beta   90.00
_cell.angle_gamma   90.00
#
_symmetry.space_group_name_H-M   'P 1'
#
loop_
_entity.id
_entity.type
_entity.pdbx_description
1 polymer ?
#
loop_
_entity_poly.entity_id
_entity_poly.type
_entity_poly.pdbx_seq_one_letter_code
_entity_poly.pdbx_strand_id
1 'polypeptide(L)'
;MKSKNENHGLSLNFQRSNTNKTFRQAFASYFCQWKNAKVLIGCAAAWFFLDIGYYGTSLNTPVILGVIGYGTPTTKGNQKIFDDLWNRAVGTVLINLAGTVPGYWFTVFFVEKWGRKPIQYMGFSFLTVLFLFMAIFLNDLKTKATTAFVIMYAFAQFFFNFGPNSTTFIIPAEVFPTAVRSTGHGISAASGKAGAILSAQCFAVVAKTWGFDSVLYIFSGCCFMGLLFSFWVPETKGLTLEEISGENEPDSTKLGPYMETSTPVSHNAI
;
A
#
# COMPACT_ATOMS: atom_id res chain seq x y z
N MET A 1 -73.14 28.00 10.89
CA MET A 1 -72.53 27.93 9.54
C MET A 1 -71.02 28.04 9.72
N LYS A 2 -70.22 26.95 9.78
CA LYS A 2 -69.62 26.16 8.65
C LYS A 2 -69.17 27.08 7.50
N SER A 3 -67.89 27.20 7.12
CA SER A 3 -66.94 26.21 6.57
C SER A 3 -65.52 26.84 6.55
N LYS A 4 -64.42 26.28 7.08
CA LYS A 4 -63.52 25.21 6.60
C LYS A 4 -63.05 25.33 5.13
N ASN A 5 -61.72 25.48 4.93
CA ASN A 5 -60.85 24.91 3.89
C ASN A 5 -59.52 25.68 3.79
N GLU A 6 -58.38 25.13 3.42
CA GLU A 6 -57.64 23.91 3.76
C GLU A 6 -56.23 24.13 3.17
N ASN A 7 -55.20 23.66 3.87
CA ASN A 7 -53.79 23.73 3.47
C ASN A 7 -53.55 23.06 2.11
N HIS A 8 -52.55 23.51 1.34
CA HIS A 8 -51.66 22.62 0.58
C HIS A 8 -50.29 23.26 0.37
N GLY A 9 -49.42 23.08 1.36
CA GLY A 9 -47.98 23.16 1.15
C GLY A 9 -47.52 21.91 0.41
N LEU A 10 -46.91 22.08 -0.76
CA LEU A 10 -46.19 21.03 -1.47
C LEU A 10 -44.89 20.73 -0.72
N SER A 11 -44.99 19.90 0.33
CA SER A 11 -43.84 19.20 0.88
C SER A 11 -43.43 18.12 -0.11
N LEU A 12 -42.38 18.38 -0.90
CA LEU A 12 -41.63 17.35 -1.60
C LEU A 12 -41.17 16.32 -0.56
N ASN A 13 -41.90 15.20 -0.49
CA ASN A 13 -41.49 14.03 0.26
C ASN A 13 -40.27 13.45 -0.44
N PHE A 14 -39.09 13.96 -0.08
CA PHE A 14 -37.85 13.22 -0.23
C PHE A 14 -38.01 12.01 0.70
N GLN A 15 -38.53 10.90 0.17
CA GLN A 15 -38.47 9.62 0.85
C GLN A 15 -36.99 9.29 1.02
N ARG A 16 -36.43 9.76 2.13
CA ARG A 16 -35.13 9.38 2.64
C ARG A 16 -35.25 7.88 2.91
N SER A 17 -34.82 7.06 1.95
CA SER A 17 -34.70 5.61 2.09
C SER A 17 -34.05 5.36 3.44
N ASN A 18 -34.85 4.87 4.38
CA ASN A 18 -34.46 4.70 5.77
C ASN A 18 -33.66 3.39 5.88
N THR A 19 -32.53 3.32 5.20
CA THR A 19 -31.60 2.19 5.29
C THR A 19 -30.61 2.47 6.41
N ASN A 20 -31.09 2.47 7.66
CA ASN A 20 -30.23 2.22 8.81
C ASN A 20 -29.82 0.74 8.80
N LYS A 21 -29.05 0.31 7.80
CA LYS A 21 -28.30 -0.93 7.92
C LYS A 21 -27.32 -0.71 9.06
N THR A 22 -27.43 -1.48 10.13
CA THR A 22 -26.44 -1.44 11.22
C THR A 22 -25.06 -1.67 10.60
N PHE A 23 -24.05 -0.91 11.00
CA PHE A 23 -22.68 -1.02 10.46
C PHE A 23 -22.20 -2.47 10.31
N ARG A 24 -22.49 -3.33 11.29
CA ARG A 24 -22.19 -4.78 11.25
C ARG A 24 -22.81 -5.52 10.07
N GLN A 25 -24.04 -5.19 9.72
CA GLN A 25 -24.75 -5.79 8.58
C GLN A 25 -24.19 -5.28 7.25
N ALA A 26 -23.82 -3.99 7.16
CA ALA A 26 -23.16 -3.43 5.98
C ALA A 26 -21.78 -4.06 5.76
N PHE A 27 -20.98 -4.20 6.83
CA PHE A 27 -19.67 -4.86 6.78
C PHE A 27 -19.78 -6.33 6.37
N ALA A 28 -20.66 -7.10 7.03
CA ALA A 28 -20.85 -8.52 6.74
C ALA A 28 -21.38 -8.72 5.31
N SER A 29 -22.41 -7.99 4.89
CA SER A 29 -22.96 -8.13 3.53
C SER A 29 -21.94 -7.75 2.44
N TYR A 30 -21.08 -6.77 2.69
CA TYR A 30 -20.06 -6.36 1.73
C TYR A 30 -18.90 -7.38 1.62
N PHE A 31 -18.30 -7.78 2.75
CA PHE A 31 -17.14 -8.68 2.76
C PHE A 31 -17.50 -10.17 2.67
N CYS A 32 -18.77 -10.56 2.80
CA CYS A 32 -19.21 -11.92 2.45
C CYS A 32 -19.15 -12.18 0.93
N GLN A 33 -19.17 -11.13 0.10
CA GLN A 33 -19.02 -11.29 -1.34
C GLN A 33 -17.54 -11.49 -1.69
N TRP A 34 -17.23 -12.61 -2.35
CA TRP A 34 -15.84 -12.95 -2.72
C TRP A 34 -15.14 -11.85 -3.53
N LYS A 35 -15.87 -11.15 -4.42
CA LYS A 35 -15.37 -10.01 -5.19
C LYS A 35 -14.72 -8.95 -4.29
N ASN A 36 -15.35 -8.63 -3.17
CA ASN A 36 -14.90 -7.57 -2.24
C ASN A 36 -13.90 -8.11 -1.21
N ALA A 37 -14.12 -9.34 -0.72
CA ALA A 37 -13.20 -10.02 0.19
C ALA A 37 -11.81 -10.18 -0.43
N LYS A 38 -11.75 -10.54 -1.72
CA LYS A 38 -10.51 -10.68 -2.49
C LYS A 38 -9.72 -9.38 -2.54
N VAL A 39 -10.38 -8.22 -2.69
CA VAL A 39 -9.72 -6.91 -2.68
C VAL A 39 -9.16 -6.59 -1.30
N LEU A 40 -9.91 -6.88 -0.22
CA LEU A 40 -9.43 -6.71 1.15
C LEU A 40 -8.20 -7.56 1.43
N ILE A 41 -8.23 -8.84 1.05
CA ILE A 41 -7.09 -9.74 1.23
C ILE A 41 -5.91 -9.26 0.39
N GLY A 42 -6.14 -8.82 -0.85
CA GLY A 42 -5.09 -8.25 -1.70
C GLY A 42 -4.42 -7.03 -1.08
N CYS A 43 -5.20 -6.08 -0.55
CA CYS A 43 -4.71 -4.88 0.12
C CYS A 43 -3.95 -5.23 1.41
N ALA A 44 -4.55 -6.04 2.28
CA ALA A 44 -3.97 -6.42 3.57
C ALA A 44 -2.69 -7.24 3.41
N ALA A 45 -2.67 -8.22 2.50
CA ALA A 45 -1.51 -9.04 2.23
C ALA A 45 -0.38 -8.24 1.56
N ALA A 46 -0.69 -7.42 0.55
CA ALA A 46 0.32 -6.58 -0.11
C ALA A 46 0.99 -5.63 0.90
N TRP A 47 0.20 -4.99 1.77
CA TRP A 47 0.74 -4.10 2.80
C TRP A 47 1.53 -4.88 3.87
N PHE A 48 1.05 -6.04 4.31
CA PHE A 48 1.78 -6.92 5.24
C PHE A 48 3.17 -7.30 4.71
N PHE A 49 3.24 -7.84 3.49
CA PHE A 49 4.51 -8.27 2.91
C PHE A 49 5.45 -7.12 2.59
N LEU A 50 4.89 -5.98 2.19
CA LEU A 50 5.65 -4.76 2.00
C LEU A 50 6.29 -4.29 3.31
N ASP A 51 5.51 -4.16 4.38
CA ASP A 51 5.99 -3.64 5.66
C ASP A 51 7.09 -4.54 6.24
N ILE A 52 7.08 -5.85 5.95
CA ILE A 52 8.20 -6.73 6.33
C ILE A 52 9.52 -6.28 5.68
N GLY A 53 9.52 -6.06 4.37
CA GLY A 53 10.71 -5.62 3.64
C GLY A 53 11.09 -4.18 3.96
N TYR A 54 10.10 -3.28 3.99
CA TYR A 54 10.32 -1.85 4.18
C TYR A 54 10.81 -1.52 5.58
N TYR A 55 10.14 -2.00 6.63
CA TYR A 55 10.60 -1.76 8.01
C TYR A 55 11.82 -2.62 8.35
N GLY A 56 11.90 -3.85 7.82
CA GLY A 56 13.07 -4.70 8.00
C GLY A 56 14.36 -4.04 7.49
N THR A 57 14.30 -3.34 6.37
CA THR A 57 15.43 -2.57 5.82
C THR A 57 15.60 -1.20 6.50
N SER A 58 14.53 -0.41 6.59
CA SER A 58 14.60 0.97 7.09
C SER A 58 15.04 1.05 8.55
N LEU A 59 14.54 0.16 9.43
CA LEU A 59 14.93 0.13 10.84
C LEU A 59 16.37 -0.35 11.05
N ASN A 60 16.88 -1.18 10.13
CA ASN A 60 18.18 -1.82 10.26
C ASN A 60 19.24 -1.26 9.31
N THR A 61 18.99 -0.12 8.65
CA THR A 61 19.93 0.44 7.66
C THR A 61 21.35 0.64 8.23
N PRO A 62 21.55 1.22 9.44
CA PRO A 62 22.88 1.33 10.03
C PRO A 62 23.55 -0.02 10.35
N VAL A 63 22.75 -1.04 10.65
CA VAL A 63 23.22 -2.42 10.91
C VAL A 63 23.64 -3.08 9.60
N ILE A 64 22.82 -2.96 8.55
CA ILE A 64 23.10 -3.45 7.20
C ILE A 64 24.41 -2.85 6.67
N LEU A 65 24.58 -1.53 6.79
CA LEU A 65 25.82 -0.84 6.42
C LEU A 65 27.04 -1.40 7.18
N GLY A 66 26.88 -1.76 8.45
CA GLY A 66 27.93 -2.43 9.23
C GLY A 66 28.25 -3.83 8.73
N VAL A 67 27.23 -4.63 8.42
CA VAL A 67 27.38 -6.01 7.94
C VAL A 67 28.06 -6.08 6.57
N ILE A 68 27.90 -5.04 5.74
CA ILE A 68 28.58 -4.95 4.45
C ILE A 68 29.98 -4.30 4.52
N GLY A 69 30.39 -3.83 5.70
CA GLY A 69 31.68 -3.16 5.89
C GLY A 69 31.77 -1.75 5.32
N TYR A 70 30.63 -1.08 5.09
CA TYR A 70 30.61 0.28 4.58
C TYR A 70 31.22 1.23 5.61
N GLY A 71 32.22 2.02 5.18
CA GLY A 71 32.86 3.02 6.03
C GLY A 71 33.60 2.41 7.23
N THR A 72 34.14 1.19 7.09
CA THR A 72 34.92 0.55 8.16
C THR A 72 36.07 1.46 8.60
N PRO A 73 36.12 1.90 9.87
CA PRO A 73 37.11 2.86 10.33
C PRO A 73 38.52 2.26 10.35
N THR A 74 39.50 3.02 9.88
CA THR A 74 40.93 2.67 9.93
C THR A 74 41.61 3.13 11.22
N THR A 75 40.94 3.99 11.99
CA THR A 75 41.43 4.57 13.26
C THR A 75 41.35 3.59 14.43
N LYS A 76 42.09 3.90 15.52
CA LYS A 76 42.19 3.07 16.73
C LYS A 76 41.68 3.81 17.96
N GLY A 77 41.31 3.08 19.02
CA GLY A 77 40.83 3.65 20.27
C GLY A 77 39.48 4.35 20.14
N ASN A 78 39.26 5.42 20.91
CA ASN A 78 37.97 6.13 20.95
C ASN A 78 37.58 6.76 19.61
N GLN A 79 38.55 7.14 18.77
CA GLN A 79 38.27 7.67 17.43
C GLN A 79 37.63 6.62 16.50
N LYS A 80 37.95 5.34 16.67
CA LYS A 80 37.32 4.26 15.91
C LYS A 80 35.80 4.24 16.10
N ILE A 81 35.35 4.46 17.33
CA ILE A 81 33.92 4.45 17.68
C ILE A 81 33.24 5.66 17.05
N PHE A 82 33.86 6.83 17.14
CA PHE A 82 33.34 8.05 16.51
C PHE A 82 33.22 7.89 14.99
N ASP A 83 34.28 7.42 14.33
CA ASP A 83 34.32 7.25 12.88
C ASP A 83 33.31 6.20 12.40
N ASP A 84 33.15 5.08 13.13
CA ASP A 84 32.13 4.06 12.82
C ASP A 84 30.71 4.65 12.86
N LEU A 85 30.38 5.38 13.93
CA LEU A 85 29.07 6.01 14.08
C LEU A 85 28.84 7.11 13.03
N TRP A 86 29.86 7.94 12.77
CA TRP A 86 29.81 9.00 11.77
C TRP A 86 29.58 8.44 10.37
N ASN A 87 30.35 7.43 9.97
CA ASN A 87 30.23 6.82 8.64
C ASN A 87 28.87 6.13 8.44
N ARG A 88 28.33 5.47 9.46
CA ARG A 88 26.97 4.88 9.42
C ARG A 88 25.89 5.94 9.32
N ALA A 89 26.02 7.04 10.05
CA ALA A 89 25.08 8.16 10.00
C ALA A 89 25.08 8.79 8.59
N VAL A 90 26.26 9.10 8.06
CA VAL A 90 26.42 9.65 6.70
C VAL A 90 25.85 8.70 5.65
N GLY A 91 26.17 7.40 5.72
CA GLY A 91 25.65 6.40 4.78
C GLY A 91 24.12 6.32 4.81
N THR A 92 23.51 6.35 5.99
CA THR A 92 22.05 6.33 6.15
C THR A 92 21.40 7.59 5.56
N VAL A 93 21.99 8.77 5.81
CA VAL A 93 21.52 10.04 5.23
C VAL A 93 21.61 10.01 3.71
N LEU A 94 22.73 9.52 3.15
CA LEU A 94 22.92 9.40 1.71
C LEU A 94 21.87 8.49 1.07
N ILE A 95 21.60 7.32 1.66
CA ILE A 95 20.58 6.39 1.17
C ILE A 95 19.19 7.05 1.19
N ASN A 96 18.85 7.79 2.25
CA ASN A 96 17.54 8.43 2.36
C ASN A 96 17.37 9.60 1.37
N LEU A 97 18.41 10.41 1.18
CA LEU A 97 18.39 11.53 0.24
C LEU A 97 18.42 11.07 -1.22
N ALA A 98 19.15 9.99 -1.53
CA ALA A 98 19.27 9.46 -2.89
C ALA A 98 18.12 8.52 -3.27
N GLY A 99 17.54 7.81 -2.29
CA GLY A 99 16.51 6.80 -2.51
C GLY A 99 15.12 7.25 -2.05
N THR A 100 14.93 7.32 -0.73
CA THR A 100 13.63 7.52 -0.09
C THR A 100 12.92 8.81 -0.53
N VAL A 101 13.59 9.96 -0.39
CA VAL A 101 13.01 11.27 -0.71
C VAL A 101 12.61 11.39 -2.19
N PRO A 102 13.49 11.13 -3.17
CA PRO A 102 13.10 11.19 -4.58
C PRO A 102 12.04 10.15 -4.93
N GLY A 103 12.04 8.97 -4.32
CA GLY A 103 11.02 7.95 -4.55
C GLY A 103 9.59 8.45 -4.27
N TYR A 104 9.40 9.18 -3.17
CA TYR A 104 8.10 9.80 -2.86
C TYR A 104 7.69 10.84 -3.90
N TRP A 105 8.60 11.74 -4.30
CA TRP A 105 8.31 12.77 -5.29
C TRP A 105 7.97 12.16 -6.65
N PHE A 106 8.66 11.09 -7.04
CA PHE A 106 8.30 10.34 -8.24
C PHE A 106 6.89 9.76 -8.14
N THR A 107 6.50 9.18 -7.00
CA THR A 107 5.10 8.76 -6.85
C THR A 107 4.14 9.93 -7.02
N VAL A 108 4.39 11.08 -6.39
CA VAL A 108 3.52 12.26 -6.52
C VAL A 108 3.34 12.69 -7.99
N PHE A 109 4.41 12.72 -8.77
CA PHE A 109 4.34 13.15 -10.17
C PHE A 109 3.70 12.12 -11.12
N PHE A 110 3.79 10.84 -10.78
CA PHE A 110 3.40 9.74 -11.68
C PHE A 110 2.12 9.04 -11.27
N VAL A 111 1.66 9.13 -10.01
CA VAL A 111 0.48 8.41 -9.51
C VAL A 111 -0.79 8.76 -10.29
N GLU A 112 -0.99 10.04 -10.60
CA GLU A 112 -2.13 10.49 -11.40
C GLU A 112 -1.96 10.17 -12.90
N LYS A 113 -0.71 10.07 -13.39
CA LYS A 113 -0.42 9.82 -14.82
C LYS A 113 -0.46 8.35 -15.19
N TRP A 114 0.10 7.48 -14.37
CA TRP A 114 0.21 6.04 -14.65
C TRP A 114 -0.90 5.24 -13.98
N GLY A 115 -1.39 5.69 -12.83
CA GLY A 115 -2.31 4.94 -11.98
C GLY A 115 -1.58 4.20 -10.88
N ARG A 116 -2.35 3.64 -9.94
CA ARG A 116 -1.81 3.13 -8.67
C ARG A 116 -1.29 1.71 -8.87
N LYS A 117 -1.97 0.91 -9.69
CA LYS A 117 -1.66 -0.51 -9.91
C LYS A 117 -0.37 -0.72 -10.74
N PRO A 118 -0.11 0.00 -11.85
CA PRO A 118 1.17 -0.09 -12.55
C PRO A 118 2.36 0.28 -11.68
N ILE A 119 2.23 1.33 -10.86
CA ILE A 119 3.30 1.76 -9.93
C ILE A 119 3.56 0.68 -8.88
N GLN A 120 2.51 0.08 -8.32
CA GLN A 120 2.64 -1.02 -7.36
C GLN A 120 3.34 -2.24 -7.97
N TYR A 121 2.96 -2.66 -9.17
CA TYR A 121 3.59 -3.79 -9.85
C TYR A 121 5.03 -3.55 -10.21
N MET A 122 5.33 -2.37 -10.74
CA MET A 122 6.68 -1.97 -11.10
C MET A 122 7.57 -1.95 -9.85
N GLY A 123 7.12 -1.31 -8.77
CA GLY A 123 7.87 -1.26 -7.52
C GLY A 123 8.13 -2.66 -6.94
N PHE A 124 7.11 -3.50 -6.76
CA PHE A 124 7.33 -4.86 -6.25
C PHE A 124 8.23 -5.71 -7.16
N SER A 125 8.10 -5.60 -8.48
CA SER A 125 8.95 -6.35 -9.42
C SER A 125 10.41 -5.96 -9.33
N PHE A 126 10.71 -4.66 -9.32
CA PHE A 126 12.08 -4.17 -9.17
C PHE A 126 12.65 -4.54 -7.80
N LEU A 127 11.86 -4.44 -6.73
CA LEU A 127 12.29 -4.82 -5.38
C LEU A 127 12.64 -6.30 -5.30
N THR A 128 11.80 -7.19 -5.85
CA THR A 128 12.10 -8.63 -5.89
C THR A 128 13.42 -8.90 -6.61
N VAL A 129 13.63 -8.33 -7.79
CA VAL A 129 14.87 -8.54 -8.56
C VAL A 129 16.09 -7.96 -7.84
N LEU A 130 15.99 -6.75 -7.27
CA LEU A 130 17.07 -6.10 -6.55
C LEU A 130 17.47 -6.87 -5.30
N PHE A 131 16.51 -7.29 -4.47
CA PHE A 131 16.80 -8.07 -3.27
C PHE A 131 17.33 -9.46 -3.60
N LEU A 132 16.80 -10.12 -4.63
CA LEU A 132 17.30 -11.41 -5.08
C LEU A 132 18.75 -11.30 -5.57
N PHE A 133 19.06 -10.27 -6.36
CA PHE A 133 20.43 -10.02 -6.84
C PHE A 133 21.37 -9.73 -5.68
N MET A 134 20.98 -8.85 -4.74
CA MET A 134 21.79 -8.54 -3.56
C MET A 134 22.00 -9.77 -2.67
N ALA A 135 21.03 -10.69 -2.59
CA ALA A 135 21.14 -11.93 -1.83
C ALA A 135 22.14 -12.90 -2.49
N ILE A 136 22.02 -13.13 -3.79
CA ILE A 136 22.88 -14.07 -4.54
C ILE A 136 24.34 -13.60 -4.55
N PHE A 137 24.57 -12.31 -4.83
CA PHE A 137 25.92 -11.75 -4.98
C PHE A 137 26.47 -11.12 -3.70
N LEU A 138 25.87 -11.40 -2.54
CA LEU A 138 26.21 -10.72 -1.29
C LEU A 138 27.71 -10.81 -0.96
N ASN A 139 28.33 -11.98 -1.12
CA ASN A 139 29.74 -12.19 -0.76
C ASN A 139 30.69 -11.38 -1.66
N ASP A 140 30.43 -11.32 -2.96
CA ASP A 140 31.22 -10.51 -3.90
C ASP A 140 30.98 -9.01 -3.68
N LEU A 141 29.72 -8.61 -3.43
CA LEU A 141 29.37 -7.24 -3.13
C LEU A 141 30.01 -6.75 -1.82
N LYS A 142 30.10 -7.60 -0.79
CA LYS A 142 30.77 -7.26 0.46
C LYS A 142 32.29 -7.08 0.31
N THR A 143 32.93 -7.88 -0.53
CA THR A 143 34.41 -7.95 -0.58
C THR A 143 35.01 -7.06 -1.65
N LYS A 144 34.35 -6.93 -2.81
CA LYS A 144 34.90 -6.24 -3.99
C LYS A 144 34.14 -4.97 -4.36
N ALA A 145 32.89 -4.84 -3.95
CA ALA A 145 32.00 -3.81 -4.49
C ALA A 145 30.99 -3.27 -3.46
N THR A 146 31.46 -2.89 -2.26
CA THR A 146 30.59 -2.39 -1.18
C THR A 146 29.80 -1.15 -1.61
N THR A 147 30.40 -0.28 -2.42
CA THR A 147 29.72 0.88 -3.01
C THR A 147 28.56 0.48 -3.93
N ALA A 148 28.71 -0.60 -4.71
CA ALA A 148 27.64 -1.08 -5.57
C ALA A 148 26.46 -1.60 -4.74
N PHE A 149 26.71 -2.29 -3.62
CA PHE A 149 25.65 -2.68 -2.69
C PHE A 149 24.88 -1.46 -2.17
N VAL A 150 25.58 -0.41 -1.74
CA VAL A 150 24.93 0.81 -1.22
C VAL A 150 24.09 1.49 -2.29
N ILE A 151 24.56 1.55 -3.53
CA ILE A 151 23.80 2.10 -4.66
C ILE A 151 22.54 1.26 -4.92
N MET A 152 22.66 -0.07 -4.99
CA MET A 152 21.51 -0.97 -5.17
C MET A 152 20.52 -0.87 -4.02
N TYR A 153 21.01 -0.71 -2.79
CA TYR A 153 20.18 -0.53 -1.62
C TYR A 153 19.45 0.82 -1.64
N ALA A 154 20.10 1.89 -2.09
CA ALA A 154 19.46 3.18 -2.33
C ALA A 154 18.39 3.09 -3.43
N PHE A 155 18.64 2.34 -4.51
CA PHE A 155 17.61 2.03 -5.51
C PHE A 155 16.44 1.22 -4.94
N ALA A 156 16.70 0.27 -4.04
CA ALA A 156 15.63 -0.46 -3.36
C ALA A 156 14.78 0.49 -2.51
N GLN A 157 15.40 1.41 -1.76
CA GLN A 157 14.67 2.45 -1.03
C GLN A 157 13.90 3.38 -1.96
N PHE A 158 14.46 3.71 -3.12
CA PHE A 158 13.75 4.46 -4.16
C PHE A 158 12.49 3.72 -4.61
N PHE A 159 12.59 2.45 -5.03
CA PHE A 159 11.45 1.67 -5.52
C PHE A 159 10.43 1.28 -4.45
N PHE A 160 10.82 1.19 -3.18
CA PHE A 160 9.85 1.06 -2.09
C PHE A 160 8.91 2.28 -2.10
N ASN A 161 9.46 3.48 -2.20
CA ASN A 161 8.71 4.73 -2.11
C ASN A 161 8.05 5.12 -3.45
N PHE A 162 8.75 4.91 -4.57
CA PHE A 162 8.24 4.95 -5.94
C PHE A 162 7.61 3.61 -6.34
N GLY A 163 6.58 3.23 -5.59
CA GLY A 163 6.04 1.89 -5.70
C GLY A 163 5.11 1.55 -4.53
N PRO A 164 5.27 0.36 -3.94
CA PRO A 164 4.28 -0.20 -3.04
C PRO A 164 4.06 0.61 -1.76
N ASN A 165 5.05 1.30 -1.18
CA ASN A 165 4.85 2.05 0.08
C ASN A 165 3.75 3.11 -0.05
N SER A 166 3.79 3.86 -1.13
CA SER A 166 2.79 4.89 -1.38
C SER A 166 1.47 4.28 -1.88
N THR A 167 1.53 3.29 -2.78
CA THR A 167 0.32 2.74 -3.40
C THR A 167 -0.49 1.86 -2.45
N THR A 168 0.15 1.07 -1.57
CA THR A 168 -0.58 0.27 -0.57
C THR A 168 -1.24 1.13 0.50
N PHE A 169 -0.80 2.38 0.67
CA PHE A 169 -1.48 3.35 1.52
C PHE A 169 -2.68 4.00 0.80
N ILE A 170 -2.50 4.38 -0.47
CA ILE A 170 -3.54 5.08 -1.26
C ILE A 170 -4.70 4.15 -1.63
N ILE A 171 -4.40 2.95 -2.16
CA ILE A 171 -5.40 2.05 -2.73
C ILE A 171 -6.52 1.69 -1.71
N PRO A 172 -6.24 1.27 -0.46
CA PRO A 172 -7.31 0.95 0.48
C PRO A 172 -8.21 2.15 0.82
N ALA A 173 -7.71 3.39 0.67
CA ALA A 173 -8.53 4.58 0.84
C ALA A 173 -9.48 4.83 -0.35
N GLU A 174 -9.13 4.33 -1.54
CA GLU A 174 -9.88 4.54 -2.78
C GLU A 174 -10.81 3.37 -3.15
N VAL A 175 -10.43 2.13 -2.87
CA VAL A 175 -11.18 0.92 -3.30
C VAL A 175 -12.40 0.59 -2.46
N PHE A 176 -12.46 1.07 -1.21
CA PHE A 176 -13.54 0.71 -0.30
C PHE A 176 -14.67 1.75 -0.27
N PRO A 177 -15.95 1.30 -0.26
CA PRO A 177 -17.12 2.16 -0.14
C PRO A 177 -17.08 3.01 1.11
N THR A 178 -17.67 4.20 1.06
CA THR A 178 -17.63 5.16 2.17
C THR A 178 -18.12 4.53 3.49
N ALA A 179 -19.14 3.66 3.42
CA ALA A 179 -19.71 2.98 4.58
C ALA A 179 -18.75 2.01 5.32
N VAL A 180 -17.78 1.40 4.61
CA VAL A 180 -16.85 0.40 5.18
C VAL A 180 -15.38 0.78 5.03
N ARG A 181 -15.08 1.92 4.40
CA ARG A 181 -13.73 2.40 4.06
C ARG A 181 -12.80 2.44 5.26
N SER A 182 -13.24 3.07 6.35
CA SER A 182 -12.44 3.19 7.57
C SER A 182 -12.02 1.81 8.11
N THR A 183 -12.94 0.84 8.11
CA THR A 183 -12.66 -0.50 8.62
C THR A 183 -11.80 -1.32 7.65
N GLY A 184 -12.07 -1.27 6.35
CA GLY A 184 -11.26 -1.96 5.34
C GLY A 184 -9.82 -1.42 5.28
N HIS A 185 -9.67 -0.09 5.32
CA HIS A 185 -8.37 0.57 5.43
C HIS A 185 -7.70 0.23 6.76
N GLY A 186 -8.42 0.28 7.88
CA GLY A 186 -7.91 -0.07 9.21
C GLY A 186 -7.40 -1.51 9.31
N ILE A 187 -8.12 -2.49 8.76
CA ILE A 187 -7.68 -3.89 8.69
C ILE A 187 -6.40 -3.99 7.86
N SER A 188 -6.37 -3.34 6.69
CA SER A 188 -5.20 -3.36 5.81
C SER A 188 -3.96 -2.73 6.48
N ALA A 189 -4.14 -1.60 7.15
CA ALA A 189 -3.09 -0.92 7.90
C ALA A 189 -2.61 -1.74 9.10
N ALA A 190 -3.52 -2.39 9.83
CA ALA A 190 -3.18 -3.28 10.94
C ALA A 190 -2.35 -4.49 10.47
N SER A 191 -2.70 -5.07 9.31
CA SER A 191 -1.88 -6.11 8.67
C SER A 191 -0.49 -5.59 8.30
N GLY A 192 -0.36 -4.41 7.71
CA GLY A 192 0.94 -3.76 7.49
C GLY A 192 1.77 -3.69 8.77
N LYS A 193 1.20 -3.15 9.85
CA LYS A 193 1.91 -3.03 11.13
C LYS A 193 2.27 -4.37 11.76
N ALA A 194 1.47 -5.42 11.58
CA ALA A 194 1.86 -6.76 11.97
C ALA A 194 3.13 -7.21 11.23
N GLY A 195 3.22 -6.95 9.92
CA GLY A 195 4.43 -7.19 9.11
C GLY A 195 5.64 -6.39 9.61
N ALA A 196 5.44 -5.12 9.94
CA ALA A 196 6.49 -4.26 10.49
C ALA A 196 7.03 -4.80 11.83
N ILE A 197 6.15 -5.20 12.75
CA ILE A 197 6.52 -5.80 14.05
C ILE A 197 7.30 -7.10 13.83
N LEU A 198 6.83 -7.98 12.95
CA LEU A 198 7.52 -9.22 12.63
C LEU A 198 8.94 -8.95 12.10
N SER A 199 9.10 -8.00 11.19
CA SER A 199 10.43 -7.66 10.68
C SER A 199 11.35 -7.12 11.78
N ALA A 200 10.85 -6.23 12.64
CA ALA A 200 11.64 -5.63 13.71
C ALA A 200 12.14 -6.68 14.72
N GLN A 201 11.31 -7.68 15.04
CA GLN A 201 11.66 -8.73 16.00
C GLN A 201 12.51 -9.85 15.36
N CYS A 202 12.19 -10.27 14.15
CA CYS A 202 12.82 -11.44 13.51
C CYS A 202 14.12 -11.10 12.78
N PHE A 203 14.37 -9.85 12.39
CA PHE A 203 15.54 -9.47 11.58
C PHE A 203 16.86 -9.93 12.20
N ALA A 204 17.10 -9.55 13.45
CA ALA A 204 18.35 -9.86 14.14
C ALA A 204 18.53 -11.36 14.39
N VAL A 205 17.42 -12.06 14.68
CA VAL A 205 17.41 -13.51 14.91
C VAL A 205 17.81 -14.23 13.63
N VAL A 206 17.12 -13.96 12.52
CA VAL A 206 17.38 -14.59 11.22
C VAL A 206 18.78 -14.26 10.73
N ALA A 207 19.20 -13.00 10.81
CA ALA A 207 20.55 -12.58 10.40
C ALA A 207 21.66 -13.33 11.15
N LYS A 208 21.45 -13.62 12.43
CA LYS A 208 22.41 -14.33 13.27
C LYS A 208 22.36 -15.85 13.07
N THR A 209 21.19 -16.45 12.91
CA THR A 209 21.04 -17.91 12.83
C THR A 209 21.25 -18.45 11.43
N TRP A 210 20.72 -17.76 10.42
CA TRP A 210 20.68 -18.22 9.02
C TRP A 210 21.53 -17.37 8.08
N GLY A 211 22.14 -16.30 8.59
CA GLY A 211 22.95 -15.39 7.78
C GLY A 211 22.18 -14.20 7.24
N PHE A 212 22.93 -13.17 6.83
CA PHE A 212 22.37 -11.92 6.31
C PHE A 212 21.81 -12.08 4.89
N ASP A 213 22.36 -13.00 4.10
CA ASP A 213 21.82 -13.42 2.80
C ASP A 213 20.40 -13.98 2.93
N SER A 214 20.14 -14.80 3.94
CA SER A 214 18.80 -15.34 4.22
C SER A 214 17.77 -14.23 4.46
N VAL A 215 18.16 -13.13 5.11
CA VAL A 215 17.29 -11.96 5.30
C VAL A 215 16.92 -11.31 3.96
N LEU A 216 17.90 -11.16 3.06
CA LEU A 216 17.67 -10.60 1.73
C LEU A 216 16.79 -11.51 0.85
N TYR A 217 16.97 -12.84 0.94
CA TYR A 217 16.07 -13.80 0.29
C TYR A 217 14.64 -13.70 0.80
N ILE A 218 14.45 -13.56 2.11
CA ILE A 218 13.12 -13.37 2.71
C ILE A 218 12.50 -12.07 2.22
N PHE A 219 13.24 -10.95 2.17
CA PHE A 219 12.72 -9.69 1.62
C PHE A 219 12.32 -9.81 0.16
N SER A 220 13.14 -10.48 -0.66
CA SER A 220 12.79 -10.78 -2.06
C SER A 220 11.49 -11.60 -2.16
N GLY A 221 11.36 -12.66 -1.35
CA GLY A 221 10.17 -13.50 -1.28
C GLY A 221 8.93 -12.74 -0.84
N CYS A 222 9.05 -11.88 0.18
CA CYS A 222 7.96 -11.01 0.63
C CYS A 222 7.55 -10.03 -0.48
N CYS A 223 8.50 -9.37 -1.15
CA CYS A 223 8.19 -8.48 -2.27
C CYS A 223 7.49 -9.22 -3.42
N PHE A 224 7.91 -10.46 -3.69
CA PHE A 224 7.28 -11.31 -4.70
C PHE A 224 5.85 -11.70 -4.30
N MET A 225 5.62 -12.10 -3.05
CA MET A 225 4.27 -12.36 -2.54
C MET A 225 3.40 -11.10 -2.59
N GLY A 226 3.96 -9.94 -2.24
CA GLY A 226 3.29 -8.64 -2.38
C GLY A 226 2.87 -8.37 -3.83
N LEU A 227 3.73 -8.69 -4.81
CA LEU A 227 3.40 -8.62 -6.24
C LEU A 227 2.21 -9.53 -6.59
N LEU A 228 2.22 -10.79 -6.12
CA LEU A 228 1.16 -11.76 -6.40
C LEU A 228 -0.19 -11.30 -5.83
N PHE A 229 -0.22 -10.83 -4.58
CA PHE A 229 -1.45 -10.32 -3.97
C PHE A 229 -1.93 -9.00 -4.58
N SER A 230 -1.02 -8.24 -5.21
CA SER A 230 -1.38 -7.04 -5.98
C SER A 230 -2.22 -7.35 -7.22
N PHE A 231 -2.26 -8.60 -7.72
CA PHE A 231 -3.21 -9.01 -8.78
C PHE A 231 -4.67 -8.99 -8.35
N TRP A 232 -4.94 -9.04 -7.04
CA TRP A 232 -6.29 -9.01 -6.49
C TRP A 232 -6.81 -7.60 -6.25
N VAL A 233 -5.96 -6.59 -6.46
CA VAL A 233 -6.27 -5.19 -6.27
C VAL A 233 -6.74 -4.57 -7.61
N PRO A 234 -7.89 -3.87 -7.64
CA PRO A 234 -8.36 -3.17 -8.83
C PRO A 234 -7.57 -1.87 -9.07
N GLU A 235 -7.56 -1.39 -10.32
CA GLU A 235 -7.05 -0.04 -10.60
C GLU A 235 -8.13 0.99 -10.25
N THR A 236 -7.72 2.10 -9.63
CA THR A 236 -8.60 3.16 -9.11
C THR A 236 -8.49 4.46 -9.90
N LYS A 237 -7.53 4.57 -10.82
CA LYS A 237 -7.32 5.77 -11.63
C LYS A 237 -8.56 6.11 -12.47
N GLY A 238 -9.00 7.37 -12.33
CA GLY A 238 -10.00 7.98 -13.21
C GLY A 238 -11.45 7.57 -12.94
N LEU A 239 -11.70 6.85 -11.84
CA LEU A 239 -13.04 6.51 -11.38
C LEU A 239 -13.37 7.31 -10.13
N THR A 240 -14.62 7.75 -9.98
CA THR A 240 -15.06 8.35 -8.72
C THR A 240 -15.14 7.28 -7.62
N LEU A 241 -15.09 7.70 -6.36
CA LEU A 241 -15.17 6.76 -5.23
C LEU A 241 -16.50 5.99 -5.23
N GLU A 242 -17.57 6.63 -5.70
CA GLU A 242 -18.91 6.08 -5.84
C GLU A 242 -18.97 5.04 -6.98
N GLU A 243 -18.24 5.26 -8.08
CA GLU A 243 -18.13 4.32 -9.20
C GLU A 243 -17.30 3.08 -8.83
N ILE A 244 -16.20 3.24 -8.11
CA ILE A 244 -15.35 2.11 -7.66
C ILE A 244 -16.10 1.24 -6.64
N SER A 245 -16.89 1.87 -5.77
CA SER A 245 -17.64 1.19 -4.72
C SER A 245 -19.01 0.66 -5.15
N GLY A 246 -19.48 1.04 -6.34
CA GLY A 246 -20.81 0.66 -6.85
C GLY A 246 -21.96 1.39 -6.15
N GLU A 247 -21.71 2.53 -5.50
CA GLU A 247 -22.76 3.34 -4.85
C GLU A 247 -23.75 3.95 -5.87
N ASN A 248 -23.40 3.98 -7.17
CA ASN A 248 -24.24 4.49 -8.26
C ASN A 248 -25.15 3.43 -8.92
N GLU A 249 -24.99 2.13 -8.63
CA GLU A 249 -25.89 1.11 -9.17
C GLU A 249 -27.18 1.04 -8.32
N PRO A 250 -28.37 1.38 -8.86
CA PRO A 250 -29.61 1.12 -8.15
C PRO A 250 -29.72 -0.39 -7.91
N ASP A 251 -29.84 -0.78 -6.64
CA ASP A 251 -29.97 -2.15 -6.14
C ASP A 251 -30.96 -2.96 -7.01
N SER A 252 -30.45 -3.64 -8.03
CA SER A 252 -31.25 -4.40 -9.01
C SER A 252 -31.92 -5.62 -8.36
N THR A 253 -31.58 -5.90 -7.10
CA THR A 253 -32.23 -6.91 -6.26
C THR A 253 -33.54 -6.43 -5.60
N LYS A 254 -33.93 -5.16 -5.80
CA LYS A 254 -35.17 -4.60 -5.21
C LYS A 254 -36.22 -4.13 -6.22
N LEU A 255 -35.99 -4.27 -7.52
CA LEU A 255 -37.02 -3.99 -8.52
C LEU A 255 -37.91 -5.23 -8.71
N GLY A 256 -38.79 -5.46 -7.72
CA GLY A 256 -40.05 -6.16 -7.98
C GLY A 256 -40.87 -5.41 -9.04
N PRO A 257 -41.92 -6.03 -9.62
CA PRO A 257 -42.44 -5.76 -10.97
C PRO A 257 -43.22 -4.45 -11.16
N TYR A 258 -42.88 -3.36 -10.47
CA TYR A 258 -43.56 -2.07 -10.58
C TYR A 258 -42.74 -1.06 -11.36
N MET A 259 -42.57 -1.28 -12.67
CA MET A 259 -42.39 -0.21 -13.64
C MET A 259 -42.99 -0.64 -14.98
N GLU A 260 -44.32 -0.72 -15.03
CA GLU A 260 -45.04 -0.51 -16.29
C GLU A 260 -45.23 1.01 -16.49
N THR A 261 -44.85 1.46 -17.69
CA THR A 261 -45.30 2.67 -18.36
C THR A 261 -44.95 4.03 -17.73
N SER A 262 -43.86 4.63 -18.22
CA SER A 262 -43.90 6.04 -18.60
C SER A 262 -42.96 6.30 -19.78
N THR A 263 -43.54 6.94 -20.79
CA THR A 263 -43.02 7.22 -22.14
C THR A 263 -41.72 8.04 -22.16
N PRO A 264 -40.88 7.89 -23.20
CA PRO A 264 -39.71 8.75 -23.37
C PRO A 264 -40.16 10.16 -23.79
N VAL A 265 -39.79 11.18 -23.01
CA VAL A 265 -39.93 12.58 -23.43
C VAL A 265 -38.83 12.87 -24.44
N SER A 266 -39.22 13.04 -25.70
CA SER A 266 -38.36 13.52 -26.78
C SER A 266 -37.96 14.97 -26.51
N HIS A 267 -36.66 15.24 -26.36
CA HIS A 267 -36.13 16.59 -26.50
C HIS A 267 -35.93 16.89 -27.99
N ASN A 268 -36.79 17.75 -28.53
CA ASN A 268 -36.60 18.45 -29.81
C ASN A 268 -36.92 19.95 -29.60
N ALA A 269 -36.09 20.79 -30.22
CA ALA A 269 -36.14 22.26 -30.33
C ALA A 269 -35.75 23.03 -29.04
N ILE A 270 -34.87 24.04 -29.07
CA ILE A 270 -34.43 24.98 -30.11
C ILE A 270 -32.91 25.17 -30.03
#